data_AF-A0A2A2DBC9-F1
#
_entry.id   AF-A0A2A2DBC9-F1
#
_cell.length_a   1.000
_cell.length_b   1.000
_cell.length_c   1.000
_cell.angle_alpha   90.00
_cell.angle_beta   90.00
_cell.angle_gamma   90.00
#
_symmetry.space_group_name_H-M   'P 1'
#
loop_
_entity.id
_entity.type
_entity.pdbx_description
1 polymer ?
#
loop_
_entity_poly.entity_id
_entity_poly.type
_entity_poly.pdbx_seq_one_letter_code
_entity_poly.pdbx_strand_id
1 'polypeptide(L)'
;MGWLIGFALPQRQECANVLHVRRAWRARIAAEVPEQQPGLGEDERRRVIEDRLREQAAVEATVFVRRREEALEREAWRAAARAAAEAQAVVERERAVAAESARQCLPCEDCGQARAAGLCEACGYRRETQALIEQAGLVAAAPSADPRDEGDVAAEVRASVEGEIARSRGVPADGGPGRPAWPPSRSRGETALAYGALQTVQQAASEYHRRALAMLGRTQEAEAEARRVYATEQNRWWFRANPTGTDCGPGGGHGDGSLTEDTTT
;
A
#
# COMPACT_ATOMS: atom_id res chain seq x y z
N MET A 1 -18.69 24.85 -8.31
CA MET A 1 -18.23 23.46 -8.49
C MET A 1 -19.20 22.55 -7.76
N GLY A 2 -20.26 22.13 -8.46
CA GLY A 2 -21.42 21.47 -7.87
C GLY A 2 -21.19 19.97 -7.65
N TRP A 3 -21.67 19.47 -6.52
CA TRP A 3 -21.94 18.06 -6.28
C TRP A 3 -23.42 17.96 -5.90
N LEU A 4 -24.29 17.81 -6.90
CA LEU A 4 -25.65 17.31 -6.69
C LEU A 4 -25.57 15.79 -6.77
N ILE A 5 -25.47 15.17 -5.60
CA ILE A 5 -25.66 13.73 -5.45
C ILE A 5 -27.12 13.45 -5.80
N GLY A 6 -27.32 12.80 -6.94
CA GLY A 6 -28.61 12.25 -7.34
C GLY A 6 -29.04 11.18 -6.35
N PHE A 7 -29.92 11.54 -5.42
CA PHE A 7 -30.75 10.57 -4.71
C PHE A 7 -31.71 9.94 -5.73
N ALA A 8 -31.27 8.85 -6.35
CA ALA A 8 -32.15 7.97 -7.11
C ALA A 8 -33.19 7.40 -6.13
N LEU A 9 -34.41 7.95 -6.17
CA LEU A 9 -35.57 7.52 -5.39
C LEU A 9 -35.89 6.04 -5.66
N PRO A 10 -35.60 5.11 -4.73
CA PRO A 10 -35.97 3.69 -4.87
C PRO A 10 -37.50 3.49 -4.75
N GLN A 11 -38.20 4.49 -4.21
CA GLN A 11 -39.62 4.39 -3.82
C GLN A 11 -40.60 4.16 -4.98
N ARG A 12 -40.28 4.55 -6.22
CA ARG A 12 -41.25 4.42 -7.34
C ARG A 12 -41.50 2.97 -7.75
N GLN A 13 -40.46 2.14 -7.72
CA GLN A 13 -40.56 0.73 -8.15
C GLN A 13 -41.27 -0.14 -7.09
N GLU A 14 -41.07 0.17 -5.81
CA GLU A 14 -41.76 -0.51 -4.71
C GLU A 14 -43.26 -0.18 -4.68
N CYS A 15 -43.64 1.09 -4.91
CA CYS A 15 -45.04 1.48 -5.00
C CYS A 15 -45.78 0.80 -6.17
N ALA A 16 -45.13 0.68 -7.33
CA ALA A 16 -45.71 -0.04 -8.48
C ALA A 16 -45.97 -1.51 -8.14
N ASN A 17 -45.01 -2.20 -7.52
CA ASN A 17 -45.17 -3.60 -7.12
C ASN A 17 -46.31 -3.81 -6.10
N VAL A 18 -46.44 -2.94 -5.09
CA VAL A 18 -47.54 -3.02 -4.13
C VAL A 18 -48.90 -2.85 -4.82
N LEU A 19 -49.00 -1.91 -5.78
CA LEU A 19 -50.22 -1.71 -6.55
C LEU A 19 -50.53 -2.92 -7.44
N HIS A 20 -49.54 -3.53 -8.08
CA HIS A 20 -49.73 -4.74 -8.87
C HIS A 20 -50.22 -5.92 -8.03
N VAL A 21 -49.60 -6.15 -6.87
CA VAL A 21 -50.02 -7.22 -5.93
C VAL A 21 -51.45 -6.99 -5.45
N ARG A 22 -51.81 -5.75 -5.08
CA ARG A 22 -53.18 -5.43 -4.64
C ARG A 22 -54.21 -5.57 -5.74
N ARG A 23 -53.89 -5.21 -6.98
CA ARG A 23 -54.78 -5.41 -8.14
C ARG A 23 -54.98 -6.89 -8.43
N ALA A 24 -53.91 -7.69 -8.40
CA ALA A 24 -53.99 -9.14 -8.56
C ALA A 24 -54.87 -9.78 -7.47
N TRP A 25 -54.70 -9.36 -6.21
CA TRP A 25 -55.55 -9.83 -5.11
C TRP A 25 -57.03 -9.48 -5.27
N ARG A 26 -57.35 -8.25 -5.70
CA ARG A 26 -58.73 -7.84 -6.00
C ARG A 26 -59.34 -8.70 -7.11
N ALA A 27 -58.61 -8.90 -8.20
CA ALA A 27 -59.07 -9.73 -9.30
C ALA A 27 -59.30 -11.19 -8.85
N ARG A 28 -58.41 -11.71 -8.00
CA ARG A 28 -58.51 -13.06 -7.48
C ARG A 28 -59.72 -13.25 -6.56
N ILE A 29 -59.91 -12.35 -5.59
CA ILE A 29 -61.07 -12.40 -4.68
C ILE A 29 -62.38 -12.27 -5.46
N ALA A 30 -62.42 -11.40 -6.48
CA ALA A 30 -63.60 -11.24 -7.33
C ALA A 30 -63.94 -12.50 -8.15
N ALA A 31 -62.92 -13.29 -8.53
CA ALA A 31 -63.12 -14.56 -9.23
C ALA A 31 -63.47 -15.73 -8.28
N GLU A 32 -62.86 -15.78 -7.09
CA GLU A 32 -63.05 -16.87 -6.12
C GLU A 32 -64.44 -16.83 -5.44
N VAL A 33 -65.01 -15.65 -5.20
CA VAL A 33 -66.28 -15.52 -4.46
C VAL A 33 -67.48 -16.17 -5.18
N PRO A 34 -67.70 -15.97 -6.49
CA PRO A 34 -68.77 -16.66 -7.24
C PRO A 34 -68.62 -18.18 -7.28
N GLU A 35 -67.39 -18.70 -7.32
CA GLU A 35 -67.10 -20.15 -7.34
C GLU A 35 -67.39 -20.79 -5.98
N GLN A 36 -67.03 -20.11 -4.89
CA GLN A 36 -67.18 -20.62 -3.52
C GLN A 36 -68.61 -20.48 -2.98
N GLN A 37 -69.39 -19.54 -3.50
CA GLN A 37 -70.76 -19.25 -3.03
C GLN A 37 -71.74 -19.10 -4.19
N PRO A 38 -72.04 -20.20 -4.91
CA PRO A 38 -73.02 -20.17 -5.98
C PRO A 38 -74.41 -19.91 -5.39
N GLY A 39 -75.07 -18.85 -5.87
CA GLY A 39 -76.44 -18.49 -5.46
C GLY A 39 -76.59 -17.14 -4.78
N LEU A 40 -75.49 -16.44 -4.44
CA LEU A 40 -75.56 -15.08 -3.91
C LEU A 40 -76.08 -14.07 -4.96
N GLY A 41 -76.94 -13.16 -4.52
CA GLY A 41 -77.35 -11.99 -5.31
C GLY A 41 -76.18 -11.05 -5.59
N GLU A 42 -76.29 -10.20 -6.61
CA GLU A 42 -75.18 -9.31 -7.02
C GLU A 42 -74.73 -8.35 -5.91
N ASP A 43 -75.67 -7.77 -5.16
CA ASP A 43 -75.37 -6.89 -4.04
C ASP A 43 -74.73 -7.63 -2.86
N GLU A 44 -75.15 -8.87 -2.61
CA GLU A 44 -74.56 -9.70 -1.56
C GLU A 44 -73.13 -10.12 -1.92
N ARG A 45 -72.89 -10.51 -3.19
CA ARG A 45 -71.54 -10.80 -3.70
C ARG A 45 -70.61 -9.61 -3.56
N ARG A 46 -71.09 -8.40 -3.91
CA ARG A 46 -70.31 -7.16 -3.76
C ARG A 46 -69.90 -6.94 -2.30
N ARG A 47 -70.82 -7.09 -1.35
CA ARG A 47 -70.52 -6.96 0.08
C ARG A 47 -69.47 -7.98 0.55
N VAL A 48 -69.62 -9.25 0.17
CA VAL A 48 -68.66 -10.30 0.51
C VAL A 48 -67.26 -10.01 -0.04
N ILE A 49 -67.16 -9.52 -1.28
CA ILE A 49 -65.88 -9.13 -1.88
C ILE A 49 -65.24 -7.96 -1.11
N GLU A 50 -66.02 -6.92 -0.78
CA GLU A 50 -65.52 -5.77 -0.01
C GLU A 50 -65.07 -6.15 1.41
N ASP A 51 -65.82 -7.03 2.08
CA ASP A 51 -65.49 -7.52 3.42
C ASP A 51 -64.16 -8.30 3.39
N ARG A 52 -63.99 -9.23 2.45
CA ARG A 52 -62.72 -9.95 2.26
C ARG A 52 -61.55 -9.04 1.91
N LEU A 53 -61.78 -7.98 1.13
CA LEU A 53 -60.75 -6.98 0.84
C LEU A 53 -60.37 -6.15 2.07
N ARG A 54 -61.34 -5.82 2.93
CA ARG A 54 -61.07 -5.13 4.21
C ARG A 54 -60.28 -6.01 5.17
N GLU A 55 -60.64 -7.29 5.27
CA GLU A 55 -59.88 -8.28 6.04
C GLU A 55 -58.43 -8.40 5.54
N GLN A 56 -58.24 -8.55 4.23
CA GLN A 56 -56.89 -8.64 3.65
C GLN A 56 -56.08 -7.36 3.89
N ALA A 57 -56.69 -6.18 3.81
CA ALA A 57 -56.03 -4.92 4.11
C ALA A 57 -55.61 -4.83 5.59
N ALA A 58 -56.42 -5.36 6.52
CA ALA A 58 -56.07 -5.42 7.94
C ALA A 58 -54.88 -6.35 8.21
N VAL A 59 -54.80 -7.49 7.50
CA VAL A 59 -53.63 -8.40 7.55
C VAL A 59 -52.37 -7.70 7.05
N GLU A 60 -52.43 -7.03 5.89
CA GLU A 60 -51.30 -6.26 5.35
C GLU A 60 -50.82 -5.16 6.31
N ALA A 61 -51.75 -4.43 6.93
CA ALA A 61 -51.44 -3.37 7.89
C ALA A 61 -50.67 -3.91 9.10
N THR A 62 -51.10 -5.07 9.62
CA THR A 62 -50.43 -5.73 10.76
C THR A 62 -49.00 -6.14 10.41
N VAL A 63 -48.80 -6.74 9.22
CA VAL A 63 -47.46 -7.14 8.75
C VAL A 63 -46.56 -5.92 8.54
N PHE A 64 -47.12 -4.82 8.03
CA PHE A 64 -46.37 -3.58 7.83
C PHE A 64 -45.90 -2.97 9.15
N VAL A 65 -46.77 -2.89 10.17
CA VAL A 65 -46.41 -2.39 11.51
C VAL A 65 -45.28 -3.25 12.11
N ARG A 66 -45.43 -4.58 12.09
CA ARG A 66 -44.39 -5.49 12.60
C ARG A 66 -43.04 -5.28 11.91
N ARG A 67 -43.03 -5.19 10.58
CA ARG A 67 -41.78 -4.95 9.82
C ARG A 67 -41.13 -3.62 10.17
N ARG A 68 -41.93 -2.58 10.44
CA ARG A 68 -41.44 -1.27 10.86
C ARG A 68 -40.81 -1.34 12.26
N GLU A 69 -41.46 -2.01 13.20
CA GLU A 69 -40.92 -2.22 14.55
C GLU A 69 -39.59 -2.97 14.50
N GLU A 70 -39.53 -4.10 13.79
CA GLU A 70 -38.29 -4.85 13.60
C GLU A 70 -37.19 -4.00 12.91
N ALA A 71 -37.56 -3.11 11.99
CA ALA A 71 -36.60 -2.22 11.33
C ALA A 71 -36.01 -1.20 12.31
N LEU A 72 -36.84 -0.63 13.19
CA LEU A 72 -36.41 0.28 14.24
C LEU A 72 -35.50 -0.43 15.26
N GLU A 73 -35.84 -1.66 15.64
CA GLU A 73 -34.99 -2.47 16.52
C GLU A 73 -33.62 -2.78 15.89
N ARG A 74 -33.60 -3.17 14.61
CA ARG A 74 -32.34 -3.39 13.87
C ARG A 74 -31.52 -2.12 13.75
N GLU A 75 -32.16 -0.98 13.50
CA GLU A 75 -31.49 0.31 13.44
C GLU A 75 -30.91 0.71 14.80
N ALA A 76 -31.69 0.56 15.88
CA ALA A 76 -31.24 0.80 17.24
C ALA A 76 -30.06 -0.10 17.62
N TRP A 77 -30.11 -1.40 17.26
CA TRP A 77 -29.00 -2.33 17.47
C TRP A 77 -27.75 -1.91 16.70
N ARG A 78 -27.88 -1.52 15.42
CA ARG A 78 -26.74 -1.04 14.62
C ARG A 78 -26.17 0.27 15.18
N ALA A 79 -27.02 1.17 15.66
CA ALA A 79 -26.59 2.41 16.28
C ALA A 79 -25.83 2.16 17.59
N ALA A 80 -26.34 1.26 18.44
CA ALA A 80 -25.66 0.84 19.66
C ALA A 80 -24.31 0.18 19.37
N ALA A 81 -24.23 -0.68 18.35
CA ALA A 81 -22.98 -1.31 17.93
C ALA A 81 -21.95 -0.28 17.44
N ARG A 82 -22.37 0.73 16.65
CA ARG A 82 -21.49 1.83 16.23
C ARG A 82 -20.99 2.65 17.42
N ALA A 83 -21.89 3.03 18.33
CA ALA A 83 -21.52 3.77 19.53
C ALA A 83 -20.52 3.00 20.41
N ALA A 84 -20.70 1.68 20.56
CA ALA A 84 -19.77 0.82 21.28
C ALA A 84 -18.39 0.75 20.58
N ALA A 85 -18.36 0.63 19.25
CA ALA A 85 -17.11 0.62 18.48
C ALA A 85 -16.38 1.98 18.56
N GLU A 86 -17.12 3.09 18.50
CA GLU A 86 -16.55 4.44 18.67
C GLU A 86 -15.93 4.61 20.06
N ALA A 87 -16.62 4.16 21.12
CA ALA A 87 -16.09 4.20 22.48
C ALA A 87 -14.82 3.34 22.63
N GLN A 88 -14.79 2.14 22.05
CA GLN A 88 -13.59 1.29 22.04
C GLN A 88 -12.43 1.95 21.29
N ALA A 89 -12.70 2.56 20.12
CA ALA A 89 -11.68 3.24 19.34
C ALA A 89 -11.08 4.46 20.04
N VAL A 90 -11.81 5.11 20.95
CA VAL A 90 -11.25 6.18 21.81
C VAL A 90 -10.28 5.58 22.82
N VAL A 91 -10.68 4.53 23.55
CA VAL A 91 -9.83 3.85 24.52
C VAL A 91 -8.56 3.28 23.87
N GLU A 92 -8.67 2.69 22.70
CA GLU A 92 -7.52 2.18 21.94
C GLU A 92 -6.57 3.29 21.51
N ARG A 93 -7.10 4.45 21.07
CA ARG A 93 -6.29 5.62 20.74
C ARG A 93 -5.55 6.16 21.97
N GLU A 94 -6.21 6.26 23.11
CA GLU A 94 -5.58 6.68 24.36
C GLU A 94 -4.47 5.71 24.78
N ARG A 95 -4.72 4.40 24.69
CA ARG A 95 -3.69 3.37 24.94
C ARG A 95 -2.52 3.47 23.98
N ALA A 96 -2.78 3.71 22.69
CA ALA A 96 -1.73 3.87 21.68
C ALA A 96 -0.88 5.12 21.94
N VAL A 97 -1.50 6.25 22.30
CA VAL A 97 -0.79 7.47 22.71
C VAL A 97 0.05 7.23 23.97
N ALA A 98 -0.50 6.55 24.98
CA ALA A 98 0.23 6.21 26.20
C ALA A 98 1.43 5.28 25.92
N ALA A 99 1.23 4.26 25.08
CA ALA A 99 2.29 3.34 24.67
C ALA A 99 3.38 4.05 23.86
N GLU A 100 2.99 4.94 22.95
CA GLU A 100 3.94 5.75 22.18
C GLU A 100 4.71 6.72 23.07
N SER A 101 4.06 7.40 24.01
CA SER A 101 4.73 8.25 25.00
C SER A 101 5.72 7.46 25.86
N ALA A 102 5.34 6.25 26.30
CA ALA A 102 6.21 5.35 27.04
C ALA A 102 7.43 4.92 26.20
N ARG A 103 7.23 4.56 24.93
CA ARG A 103 8.33 4.28 23.98
C ARG A 103 9.24 5.49 23.84
N GLN A 104 8.69 6.67 23.57
CA GLN A 104 9.46 7.90 23.40
C GLN A 104 10.30 8.25 24.64
N CYS A 105 9.91 7.83 25.84
CA CYS A 105 10.68 8.04 27.06
C CYS A 105 11.88 7.09 27.23
N LEU A 106 11.95 5.99 26.47
CA LEU A 106 13.07 5.05 26.55
C LEU A 106 14.39 5.76 26.21
N PRO A 107 15.44 5.58 27.02
CA PRO A 107 16.77 6.11 26.72
C PRO A 107 17.38 5.36 25.54
N CYS A 108 18.39 5.96 24.91
CA CYS A 108 19.17 5.28 23.89
C CYS A 108 20.00 4.16 24.52
N GLU A 109 19.93 2.96 23.96
CA GLU A 109 20.70 1.78 24.38
C GLU A 109 22.22 2.03 24.40
N ASP A 110 22.74 2.77 23.43
CA ASP A 110 24.20 2.89 23.24
C ASP A 110 24.81 4.04 24.05
N CYS A 111 24.14 5.20 24.09
CA CYS A 111 24.70 6.42 24.70
C CYS A 111 23.96 6.89 25.95
N GLY A 112 22.84 6.25 26.31
CA GLY A 112 22.02 6.61 27.45
C GLY A 112 21.24 7.92 27.30
N GLN A 113 21.24 8.55 26.11
CA GLN A 113 20.49 9.79 25.87
C GLN A 113 19.01 9.58 26.19
N ALA A 114 18.46 10.40 27.08
CA ALA A 114 17.06 10.31 27.46
C ALA A 114 16.13 10.63 26.28
N ARG A 115 14.93 10.05 26.31
CA ARG A 115 13.87 10.26 25.32
C ARG A 115 14.28 9.98 23.87
N ALA A 116 14.89 8.83 23.64
CA ALA A 116 15.43 8.43 22.34
C ALA A 116 14.66 7.28 21.69
N ALA A 117 13.50 6.88 22.24
CA ALA A 117 12.71 5.75 21.73
C ALA A 117 13.51 4.44 21.59
N GLY A 118 14.51 4.22 22.44
CA GLY A 118 15.42 3.06 22.42
C GLY A 118 16.73 3.30 21.67
N LEU A 119 16.76 4.13 20.63
CA LEU A 119 17.98 4.43 19.85
C LEU A 119 17.93 5.87 19.34
N CYS A 120 18.88 6.70 19.76
CA CYS A 120 18.95 8.05 19.21
C CYS A 120 19.43 8.01 17.76
N GLU A 121 19.01 8.99 16.97
CA GLU A 121 19.31 9.11 15.54
C GLU A 121 20.82 8.97 15.23
N ALA A 122 21.68 9.60 16.04
CA ALA A 122 23.13 9.49 15.89
C ALA A 122 23.67 8.08 16.14
N CYS A 123 23.17 7.36 17.15
CA CYS A 123 23.53 5.95 17.40
C CYS A 123 23.00 5.04 16.30
N GLY A 124 21.78 5.31 15.80
CA GLY A 124 21.20 4.63 14.65
C GLY A 124 22.11 4.73 13.42
N TYR A 125 22.50 5.95 13.04
CA TYR A 125 23.43 6.17 11.93
C TYR A 125 24.79 5.50 12.15
N ARG A 126 25.30 5.44 13.38
CA ARG A 126 26.56 4.74 13.68
C ARG A 126 26.44 3.22 13.51
N ARG A 127 25.37 2.60 14.01
CA ARG A 127 25.12 1.16 13.83
C ARG A 127 24.98 0.83 12.33
N GLU A 128 24.25 1.65 11.58
CA GLU A 128 24.09 1.49 10.13
C GLU A 128 25.41 1.68 9.38
N THR A 129 26.20 2.70 9.75
CA THR A 129 27.54 2.92 9.19
C THR A 129 28.42 1.69 9.37
N GLN A 130 28.46 1.12 10.58
CA GLN A 130 29.26 -0.07 10.88
C GLN A 130 28.80 -1.28 10.05
N ALA A 131 27.49 -1.52 9.97
CA ALA A 131 26.93 -2.61 9.19
C ALA A 131 27.25 -2.47 7.69
N LEU A 132 27.21 -1.25 7.15
CA LEU A 132 27.57 -1.01 5.75
C LEU A 132 29.07 -1.17 5.49
N ILE A 133 29.95 -0.81 6.43
CA ILE A 133 31.38 -1.08 6.31
C ILE A 133 31.63 -2.59 6.26
N GLU A 134 30.99 -3.35 7.14
CA GLU A 134 31.09 -4.82 7.15
C GLU A 134 30.57 -5.44 5.84
N GLN A 135 29.41 -4.99 5.36
CA GLN A 135 28.86 -5.43 4.08
C GLN A 135 29.78 -5.06 2.90
N ALA A 136 30.35 -3.85 2.88
CA ALA A 136 31.28 -3.42 1.84
C ALA A 136 32.55 -4.30 1.82
N GLY A 137 33.08 -4.67 2.99
CA GLY A 137 34.19 -5.61 3.11
C GLY A 137 33.86 -6.98 2.51
N LEU A 138 32.70 -7.55 2.86
CA LEU A 138 32.24 -8.83 2.29
C LEU A 138 32.05 -8.77 0.78
N VAL A 139 31.47 -7.68 0.26
CA VAL A 139 31.26 -7.49 -1.19
C VAL A 139 32.59 -7.33 -1.92
N ALA A 140 33.54 -6.60 -1.35
CA ALA A 140 34.87 -6.44 -1.93
C ALA A 140 35.66 -7.75 -1.93
N ALA A 141 35.45 -8.60 -0.93
CA ALA A 141 36.05 -9.92 -0.81
C ALA A 141 35.40 -10.98 -1.72
N ALA A 142 34.17 -10.76 -2.21
CA ALA A 142 33.43 -11.76 -2.99
C ALA A 142 34.16 -12.33 -4.23
N PRO A 143 35.02 -11.57 -4.95
CA PRO A 143 35.82 -12.12 -6.05
C PRO A 143 37.05 -12.96 -5.61
N SER A 144 37.38 -12.98 -4.31
CA SER A 144 38.53 -13.73 -3.80
C SER A 144 38.21 -15.23 -3.73
N ALA A 145 39.21 -16.07 -4.03
CA ALA A 145 39.08 -17.53 -4.01
C ALA A 145 39.57 -18.15 -2.69
N ASP A 146 40.37 -17.42 -1.89
CA ASP A 146 40.88 -17.85 -0.59
C ASP A 146 40.10 -17.16 0.55
N PRO A 147 39.45 -17.91 1.46
CA PRO A 147 38.78 -17.37 2.64
C PRO A 147 39.68 -16.56 3.59
N ARG A 148 41.01 -16.73 3.53
CA ARG A 148 41.95 -15.91 4.32
C ARG A 148 42.11 -14.50 3.76
N ASP A 149 42.03 -14.35 2.43
CA ASP A 149 42.08 -13.07 1.76
C ASP A 149 40.82 -12.24 2.08
N GLU A 150 39.69 -12.89 2.39
CA GLU A 150 38.45 -12.20 2.77
C GLU A 150 38.64 -11.31 4.01
N GLY A 151 39.36 -11.81 5.01
CA GLY A 151 39.64 -11.07 6.25
C GLY A 151 40.54 -9.85 6.01
N ASP A 152 41.59 -10.02 5.19
CA ASP A 152 42.53 -8.96 4.86
C ASP A 152 41.87 -7.87 4.00
N VAL A 153 41.09 -8.27 2.99
CA VAL A 153 40.30 -7.34 2.16
C VAL A 153 39.27 -6.59 2.99
N ALA A 154 38.54 -7.27 3.89
CA ALA A 154 37.58 -6.61 4.76
C ALA A 154 38.25 -5.59 5.71
N ALA A 155 39.44 -5.91 6.23
CA ALA A 155 40.22 -4.99 7.06
C ALA A 155 40.73 -3.79 6.27
N GLU A 156 41.20 -3.99 5.04
CA GLU A 156 41.64 -2.91 4.15
C GLU A 156 40.48 -1.97 3.79
N VAL A 157 39.32 -2.53 3.40
CA VAL A 157 38.10 -1.76 3.11
C VAL A 157 37.67 -0.94 4.32
N ARG A 158 37.65 -1.55 5.51
CA ARG A 158 37.35 -0.83 6.75
C ARG A 158 38.29 0.34 6.96
N ALA A 159 39.60 0.13 6.88
CA ALA A 159 40.59 1.19 7.06
C ALA A 159 40.45 2.32 6.02
N SER A 160 40.20 1.97 4.75
CA SER A 160 40.00 2.94 3.66
C SER A 160 38.76 3.81 3.91
N VAL A 161 37.63 3.19 4.23
CA VAL A 161 36.36 3.87 4.47
C VAL A 161 36.43 4.73 5.73
N GLU A 162 37.01 4.23 6.82
CA GLU A 162 37.24 5.02 8.03
C GLU A 162 38.15 6.24 7.76
N GLY A 163 39.16 6.08 6.90
CA GLY A 163 40.01 7.18 6.44
C GLY A 163 39.26 8.23 5.58
N GLU A 164 38.31 7.82 4.74
CA GLU A 164 37.43 8.74 4.01
C GLU A 164 36.49 9.51 4.93
N ILE A 165 35.90 8.82 5.90
CA ILE A 165 35.07 9.45 6.94
C ILE A 165 35.87 10.48 7.74
N ALA A 166 37.10 10.16 8.13
CA ALA A 166 37.96 11.09 8.87
C ALA A 166 38.26 12.35 8.04
N ARG A 167 38.60 12.17 6.75
CA ARG A 167 38.84 13.27 5.80
C ARG A 167 37.61 14.14 5.60
N SER A 168 36.42 13.54 5.45
CA SER A 168 35.17 14.30 5.23
C SER A 168 34.76 15.14 6.43
N ARG A 169 35.17 14.77 7.65
CA ARG A 169 34.94 15.53 8.88
C ARG A 169 35.96 16.63 9.15
N GLY A 170 37.08 16.68 8.42
CA GLY A 170 38.17 17.61 8.70
C GLY A 170 38.87 17.35 10.06
N VAL A 171 38.72 16.15 10.62
CA VAL A 171 39.40 15.75 11.86
C VAL A 171 40.71 15.04 11.46
N PRO A 172 41.89 15.50 11.90
CA PRO A 172 43.13 14.79 11.64
C PRO A 172 43.05 13.37 12.20
N ALA A 173 43.62 12.40 11.50
CA ALA A 173 43.60 10.98 11.83
C ALA A 173 44.32 10.62 13.16
N ASP A 174 44.87 11.61 13.86
CA ASP A 174 45.81 11.49 14.98
C ASP A 174 45.14 11.07 16.31
N GLY A 175 43.91 10.56 16.26
CA GLY A 175 43.32 9.86 17.39
C GLY A 175 43.96 8.48 17.52
N GLY A 176 44.93 8.34 18.42
CA GLY A 176 45.65 7.08 18.66
C GLY A 176 44.72 5.85 18.85
N PRO A 177 45.26 4.63 18.65
CA PRO A 177 44.47 3.40 18.68
C PRO A 177 43.69 3.29 20.00
N GLY A 178 42.37 3.19 19.90
CA GLY A 178 41.47 3.02 21.04
C GLY A 178 40.61 4.23 21.41
N ARG A 179 40.76 5.40 20.78
CA ARG A 179 39.76 6.47 20.93
C ARG A 179 38.53 6.12 20.09
N PRO A 180 37.31 6.07 20.66
CA PRO A 180 36.12 5.89 19.86
C PRO A 180 36.03 7.04 18.86
N ALA A 181 35.80 6.71 17.57
CA ALA A 181 35.66 7.69 16.48
C ALA A 181 34.47 8.68 16.69
N TRP A 182 33.76 8.56 17.80
CA TRP A 182 32.49 9.19 18.09
C TRP A 182 32.40 9.62 19.55
N PRO A 183 32.12 10.91 19.83
CA PRO A 183 31.73 11.34 21.17
C PRO A 183 30.33 10.82 21.55
N PRO A 184 30.01 10.71 22.85
CA PRO A 184 28.67 10.35 23.30
C PRO A 184 27.67 11.41 22.83
N SER A 185 26.65 10.99 22.08
CA SER A 185 25.69 11.90 21.44
C SER A 185 24.90 12.70 22.47
N ARG A 186 25.13 14.01 22.51
CA ARG A 186 24.45 15.00 23.34
C ARG A 186 24.03 16.25 22.56
N SER A 187 24.40 16.40 21.28
CA SER A 187 24.15 17.61 20.50
C SER A 187 23.68 17.35 19.05
N ARG A 188 22.98 18.32 18.45
CA ARG A 188 22.58 18.28 17.02
C ARG A 188 23.76 18.16 16.06
N GLY A 189 24.93 18.67 16.45
CA GLY A 189 26.16 18.56 15.65
C GLY A 189 26.62 17.12 15.47
N GLU A 190 26.42 16.26 16.47
CA GLU A 190 26.83 14.86 16.40
C GLU A 190 25.92 14.03 15.49
N THR A 191 24.62 14.34 15.42
CA THR A 191 23.71 13.73 14.45
C THR A 191 24.15 14.06 13.02
N ALA A 192 24.46 15.33 12.73
CA ALA A 192 24.92 15.74 11.41
C ALA A 192 26.24 15.06 11.00
N LEU A 193 27.19 14.92 11.94
CA LEU A 193 28.44 14.18 11.72
C LEU A 193 28.19 12.67 11.52
N ALA A 194 27.24 12.09 12.27
CA ALA A 194 26.85 10.69 12.13
C ALA A 194 26.23 10.40 10.77
N TYR A 195 25.31 11.25 10.35
CA TYR A 195 24.70 11.21 9.04
C TYR A 195 25.72 11.42 7.91
N GLY A 196 26.63 12.39 8.06
CA GLY A 196 27.68 12.64 7.06
C GLY A 196 28.58 11.43 6.85
N ALA A 197 28.94 10.71 7.92
CA ALA A 197 29.69 9.48 7.82
C ALA A 197 28.90 8.38 7.11
N LEU A 198 27.63 8.21 7.44
CA LEU A 198 26.74 7.25 6.77
C LEU A 198 26.69 7.53 5.26
N GLN A 199 26.57 8.79 4.87
CA GLN A 199 26.60 9.19 3.45
C GLN A 199 27.92 8.85 2.78
N THR A 200 29.06 9.08 3.44
CA THR A 200 30.39 8.67 2.93
C THR A 200 30.45 7.15 2.73
N VAL A 201 29.98 6.36 3.70
CA VAL A 201 30.00 4.89 3.59
C VAL A 201 29.05 4.38 2.51
N GLN A 202 27.86 4.96 2.36
CA GLN A 202 26.93 4.59 1.29
C GLN A 202 27.55 4.81 -0.10
N GLN A 203 28.27 5.92 -0.29
CA GLN A 203 28.99 6.19 -1.53
C GLN A 203 30.11 5.17 -1.75
N ALA A 204 30.97 4.93 -0.76
CA ALA A 204 32.06 3.96 -0.85
C ALA A 204 31.53 2.53 -1.09
N ALA A 205 30.49 2.10 -0.37
CA ALA A 205 29.87 0.79 -0.54
C ALA A 205 29.32 0.59 -1.96
N SER A 206 28.70 1.62 -2.55
CA SER A 206 28.25 1.58 -3.94
C SER A 206 29.41 1.41 -4.94
N GLU A 207 30.59 1.97 -4.62
CA GLU A 207 31.79 1.80 -5.42
C GLU A 207 32.37 0.40 -5.29
N TYR A 208 32.51 -0.12 -4.06
CA TYR A 208 32.94 -1.50 -3.84
C TYR A 208 32.00 -2.51 -4.53
N HIS A 209 30.70 -2.27 -4.48
CA HIS A 209 29.72 -3.09 -5.19
C HIS A 209 29.92 -3.06 -6.71
N ARG A 210 30.05 -1.87 -7.31
CA ARG A 210 30.33 -1.74 -8.75
C ARG A 210 31.65 -2.42 -9.14
N ARG A 211 32.70 -2.28 -8.33
CA ARG A 211 34.00 -2.92 -8.56
C ARG A 211 33.90 -4.44 -8.47
N ALA A 212 33.22 -4.97 -7.44
CA ALA A 212 33.01 -6.40 -7.27
C ALA A 212 32.23 -7.00 -8.45
N LEU A 213 31.12 -6.36 -8.87
CA LEU A 213 30.38 -6.78 -10.07
C LEU A 213 31.23 -6.73 -11.34
N ALA A 214 32.05 -5.70 -11.51
CA ALA A 214 32.96 -5.61 -12.65
C ALA A 214 34.02 -6.72 -12.63
N MET A 215 34.50 -7.13 -11.46
CA MET A 215 35.44 -8.26 -11.31
C MET A 215 34.75 -9.59 -11.62
N LEU A 216 33.60 -9.84 -11.00
CA LEU A 216 32.80 -11.05 -11.21
C LEU A 216 32.36 -11.19 -12.68
N GLY A 217 31.99 -10.08 -13.33
CA GLY A 217 31.62 -10.06 -14.74
C GLY A 217 32.77 -10.38 -15.71
N ARG A 218 34.04 -10.34 -15.27
CA ARG A 218 35.22 -10.74 -16.07
C ARG A 218 35.61 -12.20 -15.88
N THR A 219 34.86 -12.97 -15.09
CA THR A 219 35.13 -14.40 -14.89
C THR A 219 34.65 -15.23 -16.06
N GLN A 220 35.29 -16.38 -16.28
CA GLN A 220 34.91 -17.29 -17.36
C GLN A 220 33.49 -17.85 -17.16
N GLU A 221 33.10 -18.05 -15.90
CA GLU A 221 31.79 -18.48 -15.47
C GLU A 221 30.72 -17.43 -15.83
N ALA A 222 30.99 -16.15 -15.59
CA ALA A 222 30.08 -15.07 -15.96
C ALA A 222 29.92 -14.96 -17.47
N GLU A 223 31.01 -15.09 -18.25
CA GLU A 223 30.90 -15.13 -19.71
C GLU A 223 30.13 -16.35 -20.22
N ALA A 224 30.35 -17.53 -19.62
CA ALA A 224 29.64 -18.74 -19.99
C ALA A 224 28.14 -18.62 -19.71
N GLU A 225 27.77 -18.03 -18.57
CA GLU A 225 26.38 -17.75 -18.23
C GLU A 225 25.78 -16.69 -19.17
N ALA A 226 26.50 -15.60 -19.46
CA ALA A 226 26.05 -14.59 -20.42
C ALA A 226 25.78 -15.20 -21.80
N ARG A 227 26.63 -16.12 -22.28
CA ARG A 227 26.41 -16.89 -23.51
C ARG A 227 25.16 -17.77 -23.43
N ARG A 228 24.91 -18.45 -22.30
CA ARG A 228 23.70 -19.27 -22.09
C ARG A 228 22.42 -18.43 -22.08
N VAL A 229 22.41 -17.32 -21.35
CA VAL A 229 21.29 -16.39 -21.30
C VAL A 229 21.04 -15.79 -22.67
N TYR A 230 22.08 -15.33 -23.36
CA TYR A 230 21.98 -14.79 -24.71
C TYR A 230 21.40 -15.81 -25.70
N ALA A 231 21.87 -17.06 -25.68
CA ALA A 231 21.29 -18.14 -26.50
C ALA A 231 19.82 -18.43 -26.16
N THR A 232 19.43 -18.29 -24.89
CA THR A 232 18.03 -18.45 -24.45
C THR A 232 17.15 -17.29 -24.91
N GLU A 233 17.63 -16.05 -24.79
CA GLU A 233 16.93 -14.85 -25.27
C GLU A 233 16.78 -14.85 -26.80
N GLN A 234 17.80 -15.30 -27.55
CA GLN A 234 17.71 -15.49 -29.00
C GLN A 234 16.59 -16.46 -29.41
N ASN A 235 16.23 -17.42 -28.54
CA ASN A 235 15.15 -18.37 -28.78
C ASN A 235 13.76 -17.83 -28.41
N ARG A 236 13.65 -16.64 -27.84
CA ARG A 236 12.36 -16.00 -27.58
C ARG A 236 11.69 -15.57 -28.88
N TRP A 237 10.37 -15.66 -28.90
CA TRP A 237 9.55 -15.37 -30.08
C TRP A 237 9.82 -13.97 -30.68
N TRP A 238 9.98 -12.95 -29.85
CA TRP A 238 10.25 -11.59 -30.32
C TRP A 238 11.61 -11.44 -31.01
N PHE A 239 12.67 -12.07 -30.50
CA PHE A 239 14.00 -12.07 -31.14
C PHE A 239 14.00 -12.85 -32.47
N ARG A 240 13.25 -13.96 -32.56
CA ARG A 240 13.07 -14.71 -33.82
C ARG A 240 12.28 -13.93 -34.86
N ALA A 241 11.34 -13.10 -34.42
CA ALA A 241 10.54 -12.25 -35.31
C ALA A 241 11.32 -11.01 -35.79
N ASN A 242 12.38 -10.59 -35.10
CA ASN A 242 13.16 -9.39 -35.46
C ASN A 242 14.68 -9.55 -35.21
N PRO A 243 15.36 -10.42 -35.99
CA PRO A 243 16.75 -10.82 -35.71
C PRO A 243 17.80 -9.72 -35.93
N THR A 244 17.48 -8.66 -36.69
CA THR A 244 18.40 -7.53 -36.98
C THR A 244 18.14 -6.28 -36.15
N GLY A 245 17.12 -6.28 -35.27
CA GLY A 245 16.82 -5.14 -34.39
C GLY A 245 16.53 -3.82 -35.11
N THR A 246 16.10 -3.86 -36.38
CA THR A 246 15.91 -2.68 -37.22
C THR A 246 14.77 -1.76 -36.76
N ASP A 247 13.94 -2.20 -35.81
CA ASP A 247 12.87 -1.39 -35.23
C ASP A 247 13.30 -0.60 -33.96
N CYS A 248 14.58 -0.63 -33.60
CA CYS A 248 15.12 0.16 -32.48
C CYS A 248 15.88 1.42 -32.94
N GLY A 249 15.50 2.03 -34.06
CA GLY A 249 15.97 3.37 -34.45
C GLY A 249 15.26 4.47 -33.66
N PRO A 250 15.96 5.47 -33.09
CA PRO A 250 15.31 6.60 -32.42
C PRO A 250 14.75 7.54 -33.49
N GLY A 251 13.45 7.83 -33.43
CA GLY A 251 12.84 8.91 -34.20
C GLY A 251 11.90 8.44 -35.32
N GLY A 252 10.67 8.11 -34.94
CA GLY A 252 9.53 8.25 -35.85
C GLY A 252 9.40 9.74 -36.21
N GLY A 253 9.89 10.10 -37.39
CA GLY A 253 9.71 11.42 -37.97
C GLY A 253 8.22 11.74 -38.04
N HIS A 254 7.83 12.86 -37.44
CA HIS A 254 6.60 13.55 -37.79
C HIS A 254 6.61 13.76 -39.30
N GLY A 255 5.60 13.18 -39.97
CA GLY A 255 5.31 13.49 -41.35
C GLY A 255 4.96 14.97 -41.47
N ASP A 256 5.84 15.72 -42.10
CA ASP A 256 5.54 17.04 -42.65
C ASP A 256 4.38 16.90 -43.62
N GLY A 257 3.19 17.30 -43.15
CA GLY A 257 2.05 17.59 -44.00
C GLY A 257 2.30 18.90 -44.73
N SER A 258 2.97 18.83 -45.88
CA SER A 258 3.06 19.92 -46.85
C SER A 258 1.66 20.24 -47.40
N LEU A 259 0.99 21.23 -46.80
CA LEU A 259 -0.10 21.97 -47.42
C LEU A 259 0.51 23.09 -48.26
N THR A 260 0.46 22.88 -49.57
CA THR A 260 0.70 23.91 -50.58
C THR A 260 -0.43 24.93 -50.55
N GLU A 261 -0.12 26.18 -50.21
CA GLU A 261 -0.93 27.34 -50.60
C GLU A 261 -0.05 28.29 -51.41
N ASP A 262 -0.14 28.13 -52.72
CA ASP A 262 0.20 29.14 -53.73
C ASP A 262 -1.14 29.67 -54.24
N THR A 263 -1.48 30.95 -54.01
CA THR A 263 -1.96 31.88 -55.05
C THR A 263 -2.23 33.31 -54.53
N THR A 264 -1.47 34.28 -55.11
CA THR A 264 -1.90 35.61 -55.63
C THR A 264 -2.80 36.51 -54.77
N THR A 265 -2.42 37.73 -54.40
CA THR A 265 -2.21 38.94 -55.25
C THR A 265 -1.78 40.07 -54.32
#